data_AF-Q3BZF4-F1
#
_entry.id   AF-Q3BZF4-F1
#
_cell.length_a   1.000
_cell.length_b   1.000
_cell.length_c   1.000
_cell.angle_alpha   90.00
_cell.angle_beta   90.00
_cell.angle_gamma   90.00
#
_symmetry.space_group_name_H-M   'P 1'
#
loop_
_entity.id
_entity.type
_entity.pdbx_description
1 polymer ?
#
loop_
_entity_poly.entity_id
_entity_poly.type
_entity_poly.pdbx_seq_one_letter_code
_entity_poly.pdbx_strand_id
1 'polypeptide(L)'
;MLYSENGIPDPEGRIAKPLSQDQVPAAAVPGDVVLLHTMKHLQHVNAIASDQSIMMAPSGVTVIYGDNGSGKSGYSRVLKRACRARDQSEPIHPNANLPASQGGVAQATFEISVNGTNQEIVWRLDAAPPAGLSSIAVFDARCAKSYLEQENDFSYVPYGLDVFGSLARLSQRLKLKVDQQILAGAVDLGVFAHLRGETAVGKQIAALTAKSKPEAIESLATLRDGLINGVGG
;
A
#
# COMPACT_ATOMS: atom_id res chain seq x y z
N MET A 1 26.45 -16.25 -7.40
CA MET A 1 27.04 -17.34 -8.22
C MET A 1 27.62 -16.82 -9.53
N LEU A 2 27.00 -15.86 -10.23
CA LEU A 2 27.53 -15.41 -11.54
C LEU A 2 28.89 -14.68 -11.55
N TYR A 3 29.34 -14.03 -10.47
CA TYR A 3 30.54 -13.20 -10.51
C TYR A 3 31.86 -13.97 -10.30
N SER A 4 31.94 -14.78 -9.23
CA SER A 4 33.17 -15.51 -8.87
C SER A 4 33.51 -16.66 -9.83
N GLU A 5 32.49 -17.32 -10.40
CA GLU A 5 32.68 -18.42 -11.36
C GLU A 5 33.12 -17.91 -12.75
N ASN A 6 32.99 -16.61 -13.02
CA ASN A 6 33.40 -15.97 -14.27
C ASN A 6 34.60 -15.01 -14.10
N GLY A 7 35.32 -15.09 -12.97
CA GLY A 7 36.52 -14.28 -12.74
C GLY A 7 36.25 -12.78 -12.58
N ILE A 8 35.02 -12.38 -12.27
CA ILE A 8 34.65 -10.98 -12.03
C ILE A 8 34.89 -10.68 -10.54
N PRO A 9 35.75 -9.70 -10.20
CA PRO A 9 35.98 -9.33 -8.82
C PRO A 9 34.70 -8.77 -8.20
N ASP A 10 34.27 -9.35 -7.08
CA ASP A 10 33.16 -8.84 -6.27
C ASP A 10 33.73 -7.92 -5.17
N PRO A 11 33.63 -6.59 -5.32
CA PRO A 11 34.18 -5.64 -4.34
C PRO A 11 33.50 -5.73 -2.97
N GLU A 12 32.33 -6.37 -2.86
CA GLU A 12 31.60 -6.54 -1.60
C GLU A 12 31.81 -7.91 -0.95
N GLY A 13 32.59 -8.81 -1.58
CA GLY A 13 32.95 -10.11 -1.00
C GLY A 13 31.74 -10.98 -0.65
N ARG A 14 30.66 -10.92 -1.44
CA ARG A 14 29.40 -11.58 -1.11
C ARG A 14 29.55 -13.09 -1.29
N ILE A 15 29.33 -13.83 -0.20
CA ILE A 15 29.40 -15.30 -0.20
C ILE A 15 28.03 -15.86 -0.55
N ALA A 16 27.95 -16.66 -1.62
CA ALA A 16 26.72 -17.34 -1.99
C ALA A 16 26.34 -18.38 -0.94
N LYS A 17 25.16 -18.24 -0.31
CA LYS A 17 24.54 -19.31 0.48
C LYS A 17 23.67 -20.17 -0.44
N PRO A 18 23.88 -21.51 -0.49
CA PRO A 18 22.97 -22.41 -1.17
C PRO A 18 21.55 -22.25 -0.62
N LEU A 19 20.55 -22.34 -1.50
CA LEU A 19 19.14 -22.33 -1.11
C LEU A 19 18.88 -23.50 -0.15
N SER A 20 18.45 -23.20 1.07
CA SER A 20 18.02 -24.20 2.04
C SER A 20 16.53 -24.54 1.86
N GLN A 21 16.05 -25.68 2.38
CA GLN A 21 14.65 -26.12 2.18
C GLN A 21 13.62 -25.13 2.72
N ASP A 22 13.98 -24.34 3.73
CA ASP A 22 13.19 -23.22 4.28
C ASP A 22 13.13 -22.00 3.33
N GLN A 23 13.99 -21.94 2.32
CA GLN A 23 14.06 -20.88 1.30
C GLN A 23 13.41 -21.28 -0.03
N VAL A 24 13.14 -22.57 -0.21
CA VAL A 24 12.42 -23.09 -1.39
C VAL A 24 10.96 -23.31 -0.98
N PRO A 25 9.98 -22.78 -1.73
CA PRO A 25 8.59 -23.10 -1.46
C PRO A 25 8.42 -24.62 -1.42
N ALA A 26 7.81 -25.15 -0.36
CA ALA A 26 7.28 -26.51 -0.42
C ALA A 26 6.41 -26.56 -1.69
N ALA A 27 6.70 -27.50 -2.58
CA ALA A 27 5.90 -27.67 -3.78
C ALA A 27 4.47 -27.97 -3.32
N ALA A 28 3.58 -26.96 -3.40
CA ALA A 28 2.18 -27.17 -3.15
C ALA A 28 1.73 -28.22 -4.16
N VAL A 29 1.32 -29.39 -3.68
CA VAL A 29 0.76 -30.41 -4.56
C VAL A 29 -0.52 -29.79 -5.13
N PRO A 30 -0.66 -29.66 -6.46
CA PRO A 30 -1.86 -29.08 -7.04
C PRO A 30 -3.10 -29.86 -6.55
N GLY A 31 -3.95 -29.20 -5.77
CA GLY A 31 -5.14 -29.81 -5.17
C GLY A 31 -5.19 -29.81 -3.64
N ASP A 32 -4.08 -29.53 -2.95
CA ASP A 32 -4.09 -29.46 -1.49
C ASP A 32 -4.82 -28.20 -1.00
N VAL A 33 -5.89 -28.39 -0.23
CA VAL A 33 -6.64 -27.31 0.42
C VAL A 33 -6.24 -27.25 1.89
N VAL A 34 -5.62 -26.15 2.28
CA VAL A 34 -5.28 -25.87 3.69
C VAL A 34 -6.18 -24.76 4.22
N LEU A 35 -6.88 -25.05 5.32
CA LEU A 35 -7.74 -24.09 6.03
C LEU A 35 -7.20 -23.88 7.45
N LEU A 36 -7.14 -22.63 7.88
CA LEU A 36 -6.85 -22.26 9.26
C LEU A 36 -8.16 -22.08 10.03
N HIS A 37 -8.35 -22.83 11.10
CA HIS A 37 -9.56 -22.79 11.93
C HIS A 37 -9.34 -21.96 13.19
N THR A 38 -8.23 -22.19 13.90
CA THR A 38 -7.99 -21.58 15.21
C THR A 38 -6.53 -21.22 15.40
N MET A 39 -6.25 -20.08 16.04
CA MET A 39 -4.96 -19.79 16.67
C MET A 39 -5.19 -19.58 18.18
N LYS A 40 -4.50 -20.35 19.02
CA LYS A 40 -4.70 -20.39 20.48
C LYS A 40 -3.37 -20.58 21.21
N HIS A 41 -3.39 -20.52 22.54
CA HIS A 41 -2.23 -20.78 23.40
C HIS A 41 -1.01 -19.91 23.07
N LEU A 42 -1.23 -18.61 22.87
CA LEU A 42 -0.15 -17.66 22.60
C LEU A 42 0.68 -17.45 23.88
N GLN A 43 1.99 -17.67 23.78
CA GLN A 43 2.92 -17.48 24.89
C GLN A 43 4.04 -16.55 24.47
N HIS A 44 4.40 -15.62 25.35
CA HIS A 44 5.42 -14.60 25.10
C HIS A 44 5.13 -13.74 23.84
N VAL A 45 3.85 -13.50 23.55
CA VAL A 45 3.38 -12.64 22.45
C VAL A 45 2.64 -11.42 23.02
N ASN A 46 3.32 -10.28 23.08
CA ASN A 46 2.80 -9.03 23.63
C ASN A 46 2.10 -9.27 24.99
N ALA A 47 1.07 -8.48 25.32
CA ALA A 47 0.24 -8.68 26.51
C ALA A 47 -1.00 -9.55 26.23
N ILE A 48 -0.90 -10.52 25.31
CA ILE A 48 -2.01 -11.45 25.01
C ILE A 48 -2.02 -12.55 26.07
N ALA A 49 -3.19 -12.82 26.64
CA ALA A 49 -3.37 -13.90 27.60
C ALA A 49 -3.29 -15.28 26.91
N SER A 50 -2.67 -16.26 27.55
CA SER A 50 -2.39 -17.58 26.96
C SER A 50 -3.63 -18.45 26.78
N ASP A 51 -4.73 -18.11 27.44
CA ASP A 51 -6.04 -18.76 27.30
C ASP A 51 -6.88 -18.17 26.15
N GLN A 52 -6.42 -17.08 25.52
CA GLN A 52 -7.11 -16.50 24.37
C GLN A 52 -6.97 -17.38 23.13
N SER A 53 -8.04 -17.40 22.34
CA SER A 53 -8.08 -18.02 21.02
C SER A 53 -8.81 -17.11 20.04
N ILE A 54 -8.38 -17.14 18.78
CA ILE A 54 -9.11 -16.57 17.65
C ILE A 54 -9.55 -17.69 16.73
N MET A 55 -10.83 -17.68 16.38
CA MET A 55 -11.42 -18.62 15.42
C MET A 55 -11.62 -17.92 14.08
N MET A 56 -11.36 -18.66 13.01
CA MET A 56 -11.57 -18.23 11.63
C MET A 56 -12.68 -19.07 11.01
N ALA A 57 -13.57 -18.42 10.28
CA ALA A 57 -14.59 -19.12 9.54
C ALA A 57 -13.92 -19.99 8.45
N PRO A 58 -14.40 -21.24 8.23
CA PRO A 58 -13.84 -22.14 7.22
C PRO A 58 -14.07 -21.64 5.78
N SER A 59 -14.95 -20.65 5.61
CA SER A 59 -15.21 -19.99 4.34
C SER A 59 -15.59 -18.52 4.54
N GLY A 60 -15.37 -17.71 3.52
CA GLY A 60 -15.71 -16.28 3.52
C GLY A 60 -14.64 -15.41 4.17
N VAL A 61 -15.08 -14.32 4.81
CA VAL A 61 -14.21 -13.31 5.41
C VAL A 61 -14.43 -13.28 6.91
N THR A 62 -13.37 -13.46 7.69
CA THR A 62 -13.37 -13.28 9.15
C THR A 62 -12.86 -11.89 9.50
N VAL A 63 -13.67 -11.10 10.20
CA VAL A 63 -13.29 -9.76 10.65
C VAL A 63 -13.02 -9.78 12.16
N ILE A 64 -11.77 -9.51 12.54
CA ILE A 64 -11.34 -9.39 13.95
C ILE A 64 -11.13 -7.91 14.27
N TYR A 65 -11.92 -7.38 15.21
CA TYR A 65 -11.86 -5.98 15.63
C TYR A 65 -11.85 -5.86 17.15
N GLY A 66 -11.55 -4.66 17.66
CA GLY A 66 -11.48 -4.36 19.09
C GLY A 66 -10.68 -3.09 19.34
N ASP A 67 -10.55 -2.69 20.60
CA ASP A 67 -9.92 -1.43 20.99
C ASP A 67 -8.41 -1.41 20.77
N ASN A 68 -7.82 -0.21 20.72
CA ASN A 68 -6.37 -0.07 20.72
C ASN A 68 -5.77 -0.74 21.97
N GLY A 69 -4.72 -1.54 21.78
CA GLY A 69 -4.12 -2.33 22.85
C GLY A 69 -4.73 -3.72 23.06
N SER A 70 -5.82 -4.09 22.37
CA SER A 70 -6.47 -5.40 22.52
C SER A 70 -5.68 -6.61 21.97
N GLY A 71 -4.43 -6.44 21.55
CA GLY A 71 -3.59 -7.54 21.05
C GLY A 71 -3.72 -7.88 19.55
N LYS A 72 -4.60 -7.21 18.78
CA LYS A 72 -4.77 -7.45 17.32
C LYS A 72 -3.46 -7.52 16.52
N SER A 73 -2.58 -6.55 16.73
CA SER A 73 -1.27 -6.53 16.05
C SER A 73 -0.35 -7.67 16.51
N GLY A 74 -0.50 -8.16 17.73
CA GLY A 74 0.25 -9.32 18.24
C GLY A 74 -0.13 -10.60 17.50
N TYR A 75 -1.43 -10.85 17.30
CA TYR A 75 -1.92 -11.95 16.48
C TYR A 75 -1.40 -11.88 15.02
N SER A 76 -1.43 -10.69 14.41
CA SER A 76 -0.89 -10.47 13.06
C SER A 76 0.60 -10.80 12.97
N ARG A 77 1.42 -10.37 13.95
CA ARG A 77 2.87 -10.68 13.97
C ARG A 77 3.13 -12.18 14.08
N VAL A 78 2.37 -12.90 14.91
CA VAL A 78 2.48 -14.36 15.02
C VAL A 78 2.13 -15.02 13.69
N LEU A 79 1.03 -14.62 13.05
CA LEU A 79 0.66 -15.12 11.73
C LEU A 79 1.75 -14.86 10.69
N LYS A 80 2.36 -13.66 10.68
CA LYS A 80 3.46 -13.33 9.76
C LYS A 80 4.71 -14.20 9.97
N ARG A 81 5.00 -14.60 11.20
CA ARG A 81 6.17 -15.44 11.53
C ARG A 81 5.92 -16.94 11.41
N ALA A 82 4.69 -17.38 11.66
CA ALA A 82 4.30 -18.79 11.62
C ALA A 82 3.89 -19.26 10.22
N CYS A 83 3.28 -18.38 9.44
CA CYS A 83 2.85 -18.62 8.07
C CYS A 83 3.79 -17.90 7.09
N ARG A 84 3.44 -17.93 5.80
CA ARG A 84 4.22 -17.26 4.76
C ARG A 84 3.83 -15.79 4.65
N ALA A 85 4.62 -14.90 5.24
CA ALA A 85 4.57 -13.46 4.98
C ALA A 85 5.85 -12.95 4.32
N ARG A 86 5.74 -11.89 3.50
CA ARG A 86 6.88 -11.24 2.84
C ARG A 86 7.62 -10.30 3.78
N ASP A 87 6.90 -9.57 4.63
CA ASP A 87 7.49 -8.78 5.71
C ASP A 87 7.51 -9.58 7.01
N GLN A 88 8.68 -10.16 7.32
CA GLN A 88 8.96 -10.79 8.61
C GLN A 88 9.90 -9.93 9.45
N SER A 89 10.15 -8.67 9.08
CA SER A 89 11.09 -7.81 9.79
C SER A 89 10.59 -7.43 11.18
N GLU A 90 9.27 -7.39 11.37
CA GLU A 90 8.66 -6.99 12.63
C GLU A 90 8.95 -8.04 13.73
N PRO A 91 9.61 -7.66 14.83
CA PRO A 91 9.84 -8.57 15.94
C PRO A 91 8.56 -8.81 16.73
N ILE A 92 8.42 -10.02 17.26
CA ILE A 92 7.39 -10.32 18.28
C ILE A 92 7.99 -9.94 19.63
N HIS A 93 7.39 -8.96 20.29
CA HIS A 93 7.83 -8.52 21.60
C HIS A 93 7.11 -9.34 22.69
N PRO A 94 7.80 -9.72 23.78
CA PRO A 94 7.15 -10.31 24.95
C PRO A 94 6.28 -9.27 25.68
N ASN A 95 5.57 -9.71 26.72
CA ASN A 95 4.74 -8.81 27.53
C ASN A 95 5.61 -7.76 28.24
N ALA A 96 5.41 -6.48 27.90
CA ALA A 96 6.16 -5.36 28.48
C ALA A 96 5.84 -5.13 29.98
N ASN A 97 4.75 -5.70 30.50
CA ASN A 97 4.38 -5.62 31.90
C ASN A 97 5.10 -6.66 32.78
N LEU A 98 5.83 -7.60 32.17
CA LEU A 98 6.58 -8.61 32.89
C LEU A 98 8.07 -8.25 32.93
N PRO A 99 8.80 -8.63 34.00
CA PRO A 99 10.25 -8.52 34.04
C PRO A 99 10.90 -9.20 32.83
N ALA A 100 11.98 -8.63 32.31
CA ALA A 100 12.70 -9.22 31.17
C ALA A 100 13.17 -10.65 31.42
N SER A 101 13.41 -11.03 32.69
CA SER A 101 13.73 -12.40 33.12
C SER A 101 12.61 -13.42 32.93
N GLN A 102 11.37 -12.97 32.74
CA GLN A 102 10.20 -13.80 32.40
C GLN A 102 9.92 -13.82 30.89
N GLY A 103 10.84 -13.26 30.08
CA GLY A 103 10.83 -13.40 28.64
C GLY A 103 11.03 -14.86 28.22
N GLY A 104 10.48 -15.21 27.06
CA GLY A 104 10.61 -16.55 26.48
C GLY A 104 10.42 -16.49 24.97
N VAL A 105 10.68 -17.61 24.31
CA VAL A 105 10.47 -17.74 22.85
C VAL A 105 8.97 -17.66 22.58
N ALA A 106 8.57 -16.82 21.62
CA ALA A 106 7.17 -16.71 21.23
C ALA A 106 6.65 -18.05 20.68
N GLN A 107 5.47 -18.46 21.14
CA GLN A 107 4.84 -19.73 20.72
C GLN A 107 3.34 -19.54 20.54
N ALA A 108 2.76 -20.39 19.69
CA ALA A 108 1.32 -20.48 19.48
C ALA A 108 0.95 -21.87 18.99
N THR A 109 -0.32 -22.24 19.15
CA THR A 109 -0.89 -23.47 18.60
C THR A 109 -1.92 -23.12 17.54
N PHE A 110 -1.82 -23.78 16.39
CA PHE A 110 -2.70 -23.60 15.24
C PHE A 110 -3.50 -24.87 15.00
N GLU A 111 -4.80 -24.72 14.84
CA GLU A 111 -5.68 -25.78 14.33
C GLU A 111 -5.91 -25.52 12.85
N ILE A 112 -5.46 -26.44 12.00
CA ILE A 112 -5.65 -26.37 10.56
C ILE A 112 -6.35 -27.64 10.06
N SER A 113 -6.87 -27.61 8.84
CA SER A 113 -7.21 -28.83 8.11
C SER A 113 -6.48 -28.86 6.77
N VAL A 114 -5.88 -30.01 6.45
CA VAL A 114 -5.25 -30.29 5.15
C VAL A 114 -6.12 -31.33 4.46
N ASN A 115 -6.74 -30.99 3.34
CA ASN A 115 -7.66 -31.86 2.60
C ASN A 115 -8.78 -32.45 3.50
N GLY A 116 -9.31 -31.62 4.39
CA GLY A 116 -10.35 -32.00 5.35
C GLY A 116 -9.87 -32.79 6.57
N THR A 117 -8.58 -33.15 6.65
CA THR A 117 -8.01 -33.79 7.84
C THR A 117 -7.51 -32.74 8.82
N ASN A 118 -8.11 -32.70 10.01
CA ASN A 118 -7.71 -31.76 11.06
C ASN A 118 -6.33 -32.11 11.63
N GLN A 119 -5.53 -31.08 11.86
CA GLN A 119 -4.20 -31.17 12.43
C GLN A 119 -4.00 -30.03 13.43
N GLU A 120 -3.30 -30.33 14.52
CA GLU A 120 -2.84 -29.34 15.47
C GLU A 120 -1.33 -29.14 15.31
N ILE A 121 -0.90 -27.89 15.15
CA ILE A 121 0.48 -27.51 14.90
C ILE A 121 0.95 -26.58 16.02
N VAL A 122 1.98 -27.00 16.73
CA VAL A 122 2.70 -26.13 17.68
C VAL A 122 3.80 -25.39 16.94
N TRP A 123 3.71 -24.06 16.93
CA TRP A 123 4.71 -23.18 16.36
C TRP A 123 5.54 -22.52 17.46
N ARG A 124 6.84 -22.37 17.19
CA ARG A 124 7.78 -21.60 18.00
C ARG A 124 8.58 -20.68 17.09
N LEU A 125 8.85 -19.47 17.55
CA LEU A 125 9.69 -18.52 16.84
C LEU A 125 11.07 -19.14 16.53
N ASP A 126 11.52 -18.96 15.28
CA ASP A 126 12.77 -19.48 14.72
C ASP A 126 12.90 -21.02 14.64
N ALA A 127 11.82 -21.76 14.93
CA ALA A 127 11.74 -23.19 14.62
C ALA A 127 11.49 -23.43 13.12
N ALA A 128 11.79 -24.64 12.65
CA ALA A 128 11.51 -25.03 11.27
C ALA A 128 10.04 -24.79 10.92
N PRO A 129 9.74 -24.14 9.78
CA PRO A 129 8.37 -23.79 9.41
C PRO A 129 7.53 -25.06 9.20
N PRO A 130 6.41 -25.23 9.92
CA PRO A 130 5.53 -26.38 9.73
C PRO A 130 4.95 -26.39 8.31
N ALA A 131 5.04 -27.52 7.61
CA ALA A 131 4.63 -27.62 6.20
C ALA A 131 3.17 -27.20 5.93
N GLY A 132 2.25 -27.42 6.89
CA GLY A 132 0.87 -26.96 6.77
C GLY A 132 0.75 -25.43 6.78
N LEU A 133 1.50 -24.73 7.63
CA LEU A 133 1.41 -23.27 7.77
C LEU A 133 2.14 -22.52 6.64
N SER A 134 3.17 -23.13 6.03
CA SER A 134 3.92 -22.50 4.93
C SER A 134 3.08 -22.28 3.66
N SER A 135 1.97 -23.01 3.53
CA SER A 135 0.99 -22.85 2.46
C SER A 135 0.08 -21.62 2.61
N ILE A 136 -0.01 -21.05 3.82
CA ILE A 136 -0.90 -19.93 4.15
C ILE A 136 -0.16 -18.62 3.92
N ALA A 137 -0.69 -17.78 3.03
CA ALA A 137 -0.14 -16.45 2.76
C ALA A 137 -0.76 -15.39 3.69
N VAL A 138 0.08 -14.63 4.38
CA VAL A 138 -0.35 -13.54 5.27
C VAL A 138 0.06 -12.19 4.67
N PHE A 139 -0.90 -11.27 4.60
CA PHE A 139 -0.74 -9.95 4.00
C PHE A 139 -1.18 -8.86 4.99
N ASP A 140 -0.35 -7.83 5.18
CA ASP A 140 -0.67 -6.63 5.95
C ASP A 140 -0.27 -5.35 5.18
N ALA A 141 -0.58 -4.18 5.76
CA ALA A 141 -0.26 -2.90 5.14
C ALA A 141 1.25 -2.66 4.94
N ARG A 142 2.12 -3.28 5.76
CA ARG A 142 3.58 -3.17 5.60
C ARG A 142 4.09 -4.07 4.48
N CYS A 143 3.50 -5.25 4.29
CA CYS A 143 3.70 -6.10 3.12
C CYS A 143 3.33 -5.35 1.83
N ALA A 144 2.25 -4.56 1.82
CA ALA A 144 1.87 -3.76 0.66
C ALA A 144 2.97 -2.76 0.25
N LYS A 145 3.61 -2.12 1.24
CA LYS A 145 4.69 -1.15 1.02
C LYS A 145 5.93 -1.79 0.39
N SER A 146 6.30 -3.01 0.80
CA SER A 146 7.43 -3.73 0.18
C SER A 146 7.15 -4.17 -1.27
N TYR A 147 5.89 -4.29 -1.69
CA TYR A 147 5.52 -4.49 -3.09
C TYR A 147 5.53 -3.22 -3.94
N LEU A 148 5.34 -2.05 -3.32
CA LEU A 148 5.22 -0.77 -4.03
C LEU A 148 6.52 0.01 -4.11
N GLU A 149 7.43 -0.17 -3.14
CA GLU A 149 8.57 0.74 -2.95
C GLU A 149 9.95 0.10 -3.17
N GLN A 150 10.07 -1.23 -3.28
CA GLN A 150 11.38 -1.87 -3.50
C GLN A 150 11.57 -2.30 -4.95
N GLU A 151 12.39 -1.52 -5.67
CA GLU A 151 13.14 -1.97 -6.85
C GLU A 151 14.12 -3.07 -6.43
N ASN A 152 13.64 -4.31 -6.30
CA ASN A 152 14.50 -5.49 -6.32
C ASN A 152 13.91 -6.51 -7.29
N ASP A 153 14.75 -6.82 -8.28
CA ASP A 153 14.62 -7.74 -9.39
C ASP A 153 14.00 -9.11 -9.05
N PHE A 154 12.66 -9.28 -9.01
CA PHE A 154 12.06 -10.63 -8.93
C PHE A 154 10.67 -10.78 -9.60
N SER A 155 10.53 -11.89 -10.33
CA SER A 155 9.53 -12.18 -11.38
C SER A 155 8.14 -12.66 -10.94
N TYR A 156 7.67 -12.37 -9.71
CA TYR A 156 6.34 -12.85 -9.30
C TYR A 156 5.56 -11.89 -8.39
N VAL A 157 4.45 -11.39 -8.93
CA VAL A 157 3.41 -10.61 -8.27
C VAL A 157 2.24 -11.56 -7.97
N PRO A 158 1.75 -11.66 -6.72
CA PRO A 158 0.55 -12.45 -6.42
C PRO A 158 -0.62 -12.03 -7.29
N TYR A 159 -1.39 -13.01 -7.79
CA TYR A 159 -2.55 -12.77 -8.64
C TYR A 159 -3.51 -11.77 -7.98
N GLY A 160 -3.85 -10.68 -8.69
CA GLY A 160 -4.74 -9.61 -8.22
C GLY A 160 -4.04 -8.41 -7.57
N LEU A 161 -2.74 -8.50 -7.24
CA LEU A 161 -2.00 -7.35 -6.69
C LEU A 161 -1.57 -6.35 -7.78
N ASP A 162 -1.53 -6.80 -9.03
CA ASP A 162 -1.30 -5.98 -10.23
C ASP A 162 -2.43 -4.96 -10.48
N VAL A 163 -3.61 -5.18 -9.91
CA VAL A 163 -4.77 -4.29 -9.99
C VAL A 163 -4.46 -2.91 -9.41
N PHE A 164 -3.74 -2.84 -8.28
CA PHE A 164 -3.38 -1.56 -7.66
C PHE A 164 -2.39 -0.77 -8.52
N GLY A 165 -1.38 -1.45 -9.10
CA GLY A 165 -0.45 -0.84 -10.04
C GLY A 165 -1.16 -0.37 -11.31
N SER A 166 -2.11 -1.15 -11.82
CA SER A 166 -2.93 -0.80 -12.99
C SER A 166 -3.84 0.39 -12.72
N LEU A 167 -4.46 0.46 -11.54
CA LEU A 167 -5.27 1.59 -11.10
C LEU A 167 -4.43 2.87 -10.97
N ALA A 168 -3.25 2.78 -10.34
CA ALA A 168 -2.34 3.93 -10.22
C ALA A 168 -1.94 4.48 -11.60
N ARG A 169 -1.58 3.60 -12.54
CA ARG A 169 -1.28 3.99 -13.94
C ARG A 169 -2.48 4.59 -14.68
N LEU A 170 -3.69 4.10 -14.39
CA LEU A 170 -4.91 4.66 -14.97
C LEU A 170 -5.18 6.07 -14.44
N SER A 171 -5.05 6.27 -13.13
CA SER A 171 -5.22 7.58 -12.48
C SER A 171 -4.23 8.60 -12.99
N GLN A 172 -2.95 8.23 -13.18
CA GLN A 172 -1.94 9.10 -13.78
C GLN A 172 -2.29 9.49 -15.23
N ARG A 173 -2.73 8.52 -16.05
CA ARG A 173 -3.17 8.80 -17.44
C ARG A 173 -4.39 9.73 -17.47
N LEU A 174 -5.34 9.54 -16.56
CA LEU A 174 -6.51 10.41 -16.46
C LEU A 174 -6.09 11.83 -16.07
N LYS A 175 -5.23 11.98 -15.06
CA LYS A 175 -4.68 13.27 -14.64
C LYS A 175 -4.01 13.99 -15.81
N LEU A 176 -3.14 13.32 -16.56
CA LEU A 176 -2.46 13.90 -17.72
C LEU A 176 -3.46 14.40 -18.77
N LYS A 177 -4.51 13.62 -19.07
CA LYS A 177 -5.55 14.05 -20.02
C LYS A 177 -6.32 15.27 -19.54
N VAL A 178 -6.67 15.32 -18.25
CA VAL A 178 -7.37 16.47 -17.66
C VAL A 178 -6.48 17.72 -17.68
N ASP A 179 -5.22 17.58 -17.27
CA ASP A 179 -4.26 18.70 -17.29
C ASP A 179 -4.05 19.22 -18.72
N GLN A 180 -3.97 18.34 -19.72
CA GLN A 180 -3.90 18.73 -21.14
C GLN A 180 -5.16 19.48 -21.61
N GLN A 181 -6.36 19.06 -21.19
CA GLN A 181 -7.60 19.76 -21.53
C GLN A 181 -7.69 21.13 -20.88
N ILE A 182 -7.24 21.26 -19.62
CA ILE A 182 -7.17 22.54 -18.92
C ILE A 182 -6.23 23.51 -19.67
N LEU A 183 -5.06 23.04 -20.10
CA LEU A 183 -4.11 23.84 -20.86
C LEU A 183 -4.64 24.22 -22.24
N ALA A 184 -5.30 23.29 -22.94
CA ALA A 184 -5.89 23.56 -24.26
C ALA A 184 -7.09 24.53 -24.20
N GLY A 185 -7.84 24.54 -23.10
CA GLY A 185 -8.95 25.44 -22.86
C GLY A 185 -8.56 26.78 -22.21
N ALA A 186 -7.28 26.98 -21.90
CA ALA A 186 -6.82 28.23 -21.31
C ALA A 186 -6.93 29.36 -22.34
N VAL A 187 -7.77 30.36 -22.04
CA VAL A 187 -7.95 31.54 -22.89
C VAL A 187 -6.69 32.40 -22.83
N ASP A 188 -6.11 32.71 -23.99
CA ASP A 188 -5.00 33.66 -24.08
C ASP A 188 -5.50 35.10 -23.88
N LEU A 189 -5.28 35.62 -22.67
CA LEU A 189 -5.58 37.01 -22.32
C LEU A 189 -4.54 38.01 -22.85
N GLY A 190 -3.51 37.55 -23.55
CA GLY A 190 -2.51 38.37 -24.25
C GLY A 190 -3.11 39.15 -25.42
N VAL A 191 -4.16 38.62 -26.07
CA VAL A 191 -4.90 39.30 -27.14
C VAL A 191 -5.47 40.64 -26.68
N PHE A 192 -5.81 40.76 -25.38
CA PHE A 192 -6.35 41.99 -24.78
C PHE A 192 -5.28 42.89 -24.15
N ALA A 193 -3.98 42.62 -24.38
CA ALA A 193 -2.90 43.39 -23.76
C ALA A 193 -3.01 44.89 -24.04
N HIS A 194 -3.43 45.27 -25.25
CA HIS A 194 -3.62 46.67 -25.66
C HIS A 194 -4.77 47.39 -24.96
N LEU A 195 -5.68 46.65 -24.30
CA LEU A 195 -6.83 47.20 -23.56
C LEU A 195 -6.57 47.28 -22.05
N ARG A 196 -5.41 46.80 -21.57
CA ARG A 196 -5.06 46.86 -20.15
C ARG A 196 -4.71 48.29 -19.73
N GLY A 197 -5.14 48.68 -18.54
CA GLY A 197 -4.89 50.02 -17.99
C GLY A 197 -5.96 50.41 -16.96
N GLU A 198 -5.93 51.68 -16.51
CA GLU A 198 -6.87 52.18 -15.50
C GLU A 198 -8.27 52.54 -16.05
N THR A 199 -8.46 52.40 -17.36
CA THR A 199 -9.75 52.63 -18.02
C THR A 199 -10.80 51.65 -17.50
N ALA A 200 -12.08 52.01 -17.63
CA ALA A 200 -13.18 51.13 -17.22
C ALA A 200 -13.11 49.76 -17.95
N VAL A 201 -12.72 49.77 -19.22
CA VAL A 201 -12.47 48.56 -20.04
C VAL A 201 -11.28 47.76 -19.51
N GLY A 202 -10.16 48.41 -19.19
CA GLY A 202 -8.97 47.73 -18.67
C GLY A 202 -9.19 47.08 -17.30
N LYS A 203 -9.95 47.73 -16.41
CA LYS A 203 -10.37 47.15 -15.12
C LYS A 203 -11.30 45.95 -15.32
N GLN A 204 -12.22 46.02 -16.28
CA GLN A 204 -13.15 44.93 -16.58
C GLN A 204 -12.45 43.71 -17.20
N ILE A 205 -11.47 43.91 -18.07
CA ILE A 205 -10.66 42.84 -18.67
C ILE A 205 -9.76 42.18 -17.63
N ALA A 206 -9.19 42.95 -16.69
CA ALA A 206 -8.40 42.41 -15.58
C ALA A 206 -9.24 41.56 -14.60
N ALA A 207 -10.54 41.86 -14.49
CA ALA A 207 -11.49 41.15 -13.64
C ALA A 207 -12.33 40.10 -14.40
N LEU A 208 -11.98 39.77 -15.65
CA LEU A 208 -12.74 38.84 -16.47
C LEU A 208 -12.66 37.42 -15.91
N THR A 209 -13.81 36.83 -15.61
CA THR A 209 -13.92 35.46 -15.09
C THR A 209 -15.12 34.76 -15.72
N ALA A 210 -15.26 33.46 -15.48
CA ALA A 210 -16.45 32.70 -15.87
C ALA A 210 -17.77 33.21 -15.24
N LYS A 211 -17.70 34.13 -14.26
CA LYS A 211 -18.87 34.74 -13.59
C LYS A 211 -19.17 36.16 -14.09
N SER A 212 -18.36 36.69 -15.01
CA SER A 212 -18.57 38.01 -15.58
C SER A 212 -19.86 38.02 -16.40
N LYS A 213 -20.72 39.01 -16.15
CA LYS A 213 -22.02 39.15 -16.81
C LYS A 213 -21.84 39.73 -18.23
N PRO A 214 -22.37 39.10 -19.29
CA PRO A 214 -22.27 39.59 -20.66
C PRO A 214 -22.74 41.04 -20.83
N GLU A 215 -23.79 41.43 -20.11
CA GLU A 215 -24.40 42.77 -20.20
C GLU A 215 -23.42 43.87 -19.74
N ALA A 216 -22.56 43.57 -18.76
CA ALA A 216 -21.53 44.49 -18.30
C ALA A 216 -20.43 44.70 -19.35
N ILE A 217 -20.16 43.70 -20.20
CA ILE A 217 -19.20 43.79 -21.29
C ILE A 217 -19.81 44.56 -22.46
N GLU A 218 -21.05 44.26 -22.82
CA GLU A 218 -21.78 44.92 -23.92
C GLU A 218 -21.93 46.43 -23.69
N SER A 219 -22.24 46.85 -22.45
CA SER A 219 -22.36 48.28 -22.11
C SER A 219 -21.05 49.08 -22.29
N LEU A 220 -19.89 48.42 -22.13
CA LEU A 220 -18.58 49.02 -22.36
C LEU A 220 -18.14 48.94 -23.83
N ALA A 221 -18.80 48.09 -24.64
CA ALA A 221 -18.54 47.93 -26.06
C ALA A 221 -19.36 48.88 -26.95
N THR A 222 -20.43 49.49 -26.41
CA THR A 222 -21.23 50.49 -27.13
C THR A 222 -20.63 51.89 -27.05
N LEU A 223 -20.19 52.44 -28.20
CA LEU A 223 -19.89 53.86 -28.36
C LEU A 223 -21.20 54.66 -28.37
N ARG A 224 -21.29 55.68 -27.51
CA ARG A 224 -22.33 56.72 -27.59
C ARG A 224 -21.76 57.89 -28.39
N ASP A 225 -22.50 58.36 -29.40
CA ASP A 225 -22.08 59.42 -30.37
C ASP A 225 -21.89 60.84 -29.77
N GLY A 226 -21.60 60.97 -28.47
CA GLY A 226 -21.63 62.24 -27.74
C GLY A 226 -20.27 62.83 -27.30
N LEU A 227 -19.12 62.24 -27.63
CA LEU A 227 -17.83 62.66 -27.05
C LEU A 227 -16.70 62.88 -28.06
N ILE A 228 -17.02 63.21 -29.31
CA ILE A 228 -16.02 63.70 -30.29
C ILE A 228 -16.26 65.19 -30.53
N ASN A 229 -16.00 66.04 -29.53
CA ASN A 229 -15.76 67.47 -29.74
C ASN A 229 -15.15 68.07 -28.47
N GLY A 230 -13.84 68.31 -28.48
CA GLY A 230 -13.20 69.21 -27.52
C GLY A 230 -11.86 68.76 -26.97
N VAL A 231 -10.85 68.57 -27.82
CA VAL A 231 -9.50 69.10 -27.56
C VAL A 231 -8.84 69.40 -28.91
N GLY A 232 -8.86 70.67 -29.29
CA GLY A 232 -8.15 71.23 -30.44
C GLY A 232 -8.09 72.74 -30.24
N GLY A 233 -6.95 73.22 -29.76
CA GLY A 233 -6.71 74.62 -29.38
C GLY A 233 -5.90 74.72 -28.11
#